data_AF-Q1N3L8-F1
#
_entry.id   AF-Q1N3L8-F1
#
_cell.length_a   1.000
_cell.length_b   1.000
_cell.length_c   1.000
_cell.angle_alpha   90.00
_cell.angle_beta   90.00
_cell.angle_gamma   90.00
#
_symmetry.space_group_name_H-M   'P 1'
#
loop_
_entity.id
_entity.type
_entity.pdbx_description
1 polymer ?
#
loop_
_entity_poly.entity_id
_entity_poly.type
_entity_poly.pdbx_seq_one_letter_code
_entity_poly.pdbx_strand_id
1 'polypeptide(L)'
;MKKLLSCCPVAKEEFLHLIPRDFQFQPGRDMSAWQAKVWWLQESQAQVCMMRGKQLMAYGGIYTDREGYLSSVDQAYRECKQMVASYSLTERSMDSVQIRVDIRQIPVFPLFSKPVKFSWDKHNPWHQYEQVAGYWNELEHPDQPISPKNLVRPINIHTLLQEHVIWHSKLPQKEHMSVLEKFKECWHLEPLEEQMHSHYLAQTKEKG
;
A
#
# COMPACT_ATOMS: atom_id res chain seq x y z
N MET A 1 -16.63 -18.61 6.12
CA MET A 1 -15.35 -18.11 5.59
C MET A 1 -14.86 -16.98 6.50
N LYS A 2 -13.61 -17.01 6.96
CA LYS A 2 -13.04 -15.90 7.76
C LYS A 2 -12.80 -14.72 6.82
N LYS A 3 -13.34 -13.55 7.16
CA LYS A 3 -13.26 -12.33 6.35
C LYS A 3 -12.03 -11.52 6.76
N LEU A 4 -11.32 -10.96 5.79
CA LEU A 4 -10.30 -9.95 6.05
C LEU A 4 -10.98 -8.69 6.59
N LEU A 5 -10.58 -8.23 7.77
CA LEU A 5 -11.15 -7.06 8.42
C LEU A 5 -10.21 -5.87 8.19
N SER A 6 -10.34 -5.25 7.02
CA SER A 6 -9.62 -4.05 6.59
C SER A 6 -10.53 -3.23 5.67
N CYS A 7 -10.39 -1.90 5.65
CA CYS A 7 -11.00 -1.04 4.64
C CYS A 7 -10.09 -0.80 3.42
N CYS A 8 -8.88 -1.38 3.40
CA CYS A 8 -8.03 -1.38 2.22
C CYS A 8 -8.74 -2.09 1.06
N PRO A 9 -8.72 -1.52 -0.16
CA PRO A 9 -9.17 -2.22 -1.35
C PRO A 9 -8.39 -3.53 -1.55
N VAL A 10 -9.10 -4.59 -1.94
CA VAL A 10 -8.49 -5.86 -2.33
C VAL A 10 -8.27 -5.83 -3.83
N ALA A 11 -7.02 -5.83 -4.27
CA ALA A 11 -6.70 -5.74 -5.70
C ALA A 11 -6.76 -7.11 -6.40
N LYS A 12 -6.33 -8.18 -5.72
CA LYS A 12 -6.47 -9.57 -6.19
C LYS A 12 -6.42 -10.56 -5.03
N GLU A 13 -6.91 -11.75 -5.29
CA GLU A 13 -6.81 -12.91 -4.40
C GLU A 13 -6.15 -14.07 -5.16
N GLU A 14 -5.21 -14.76 -4.54
CA GLU A 14 -4.58 -15.95 -5.13
C GLU A 14 -4.27 -16.99 -4.06
N PHE A 15 -4.07 -18.24 -4.47
CA PHE A 15 -3.61 -19.30 -3.58
C PHE A 15 -2.11 -19.49 -3.79
N LEU A 16 -1.34 -19.34 -2.71
CA LEU A 16 0.11 -19.54 -2.71
C LEU A 16 0.50 -20.73 -1.85
N HIS A 17 1.59 -21.39 -2.22
CA HIS A 17 2.23 -22.41 -1.41
C HIS A 17 3.39 -21.78 -0.65
N LEU A 18 3.18 -21.58 0.65
CA LEU A 18 4.07 -20.82 1.50
C LEU A 18 4.97 -21.72 2.34
N ILE A 19 6.23 -21.35 2.45
CA ILE A 19 7.18 -21.91 3.44
C ILE A 19 7.77 -20.78 4.28
N PRO A 20 8.11 -21.02 5.56
CA PRO A 20 8.76 -20.00 6.38
C PRO A 20 10.06 -19.51 5.74
N ARG A 21 10.34 -18.21 5.83
CA ARG A 21 11.53 -17.62 5.21
C ARG A 21 12.83 -18.19 5.74
N ASP A 22 12.84 -18.54 7.03
CA ASP A 22 13.96 -19.12 7.77
C ASP A 22 14.01 -20.66 7.69
N PHE A 23 13.15 -21.26 6.86
CA PHE A 23 13.12 -22.71 6.68
C PHE A 23 14.45 -23.22 6.11
N GLN A 24 15.10 -24.12 6.86
CA GLN A 24 16.34 -24.77 6.42
C GLN A 24 16.02 -25.99 5.56
N PHE A 25 16.34 -25.89 4.27
CA PHE A 25 16.16 -26.98 3.32
C PHE A 25 17.17 -28.12 3.55
N GLN A 26 16.68 -29.36 3.46
CA GLN A 26 17.51 -30.56 3.35
C GLN A 26 17.36 -31.16 1.94
N PRO A 27 18.42 -31.21 1.12
CA PRO A 27 18.39 -31.79 -0.21
C PRO A 27 17.78 -33.20 -0.26
N GLY A 28 16.84 -33.42 -1.18
CA GLY A 28 16.24 -34.73 -1.44
C GLY A 28 15.14 -35.18 -0.46
N ARG A 29 14.68 -34.30 0.44
CA ARG A 29 13.51 -34.57 1.27
C ARG A 29 12.27 -33.87 0.75
N ASP A 30 11.14 -34.55 0.87
CA ASP A 30 9.83 -33.97 0.64
C ASP A 30 9.57 -32.83 1.64
N MET A 31 8.89 -31.81 1.17
CA MET A 31 8.51 -30.66 1.98
C MET A 31 7.00 -30.48 1.95
N SER A 32 6.45 -30.07 3.09
CA SER A 32 5.06 -29.62 3.16
C SER A 32 5.05 -28.10 3.06
N ALA A 33 4.49 -27.57 1.98
CA ALA A 33 4.17 -26.16 1.87
C ALA A 33 2.76 -25.91 2.39
N TRP A 34 2.58 -24.81 3.11
CA TRP A 34 1.26 -24.40 3.57
C TRP A 34 0.52 -23.72 2.43
N GLN A 35 -0.57 -24.32 1.95
CA GLN A 35 -1.44 -23.69 0.99
C GLN A 35 -2.29 -22.63 1.68
N ALA A 36 -2.04 -21.36 1.36
CA ALA A 36 -2.76 -20.22 1.92
C ALA A 36 -3.46 -19.44 0.81
N LYS A 37 -4.69 -18.99 1.11
CA LYS A 37 -5.30 -17.91 0.34
C LYS A 37 -4.58 -16.61 0.73
N VAL A 38 -4.14 -15.84 -0.26
CA VAL A 38 -3.42 -14.59 -0.09
C VAL A 38 -4.21 -13.47 -0.75
N TRP A 39 -4.40 -12.38 0.00
CA TRP A 39 -5.07 -11.16 -0.42
C TRP A 39 -4.03 -10.09 -0.67
N TRP A 40 -4.13 -9.40 -1.81
CA TRP A 40 -3.26 -8.26 -2.12
C TRP A 40 -4.00 -6.98 -1.77
N LEU A 41 -3.72 -6.44 -0.59
CA LEU A 41 -4.32 -5.19 -0.12
C LEU A 41 -3.62 -4.00 -0.75
N GLN A 42 -4.40 -3.01 -1.18
CA GLN A 42 -3.89 -1.72 -1.60
C GLN A 42 -3.81 -0.77 -0.40
N GLU A 43 -2.59 -0.37 -0.05
CA GLU A 43 -2.29 0.61 0.98
C GLU A 43 -1.81 1.93 0.39
N SER A 44 -1.86 2.98 1.20
CA SER A 44 -1.25 4.27 0.87
C SER A 44 -0.14 4.61 1.87
N GLN A 45 0.97 5.13 1.36
CA GLN A 45 2.01 5.74 2.17
C GLN A 45 2.20 7.19 1.75
N ALA A 46 1.89 8.12 2.66
CA ALA A 46 2.15 9.54 2.47
C ALA A 46 3.55 9.90 2.98
N GLN A 47 4.25 10.75 2.23
CA GLN A 47 5.56 11.28 2.57
C GLN A 47 5.58 12.78 2.36
N VAL A 48 6.06 13.50 3.37
CA VAL A 48 6.29 14.94 3.27
C VAL A 48 7.63 15.18 2.60
N CYS A 49 7.65 16.06 1.59
CA CYS A 49 8.85 16.38 0.82
C CYS A 49 9.07 17.90 0.81
N MET A 50 10.27 18.35 1.19
CA MET A 50 10.69 19.73 1.04
C MET A 50 11.44 19.89 -0.29
N MET A 51 11.02 20.88 -1.07
CA MET A 51 11.44 21.12 -2.44
C MET A 51 12.02 22.53 -2.59
N ARG A 52 13.02 22.68 -3.44
CA ARG A 52 13.48 23.97 -3.96
C ARG A 52 13.28 23.98 -5.47
N GLY A 53 12.25 24.69 -5.94
CA GLY A 53 11.79 24.55 -7.32
C GLY A 53 11.37 23.09 -7.61
N LYS A 54 12.05 22.44 -8.56
CA LYS A 54 11.82 21.01 -8.90
C LYS A 54 12.74 20.04 -8.16
N GLN A 55 13.73 20.55 -7.43
CA GLN A 55 14.71 19.72 -6.75
C GLN A 55 14.20 19.33 -5.36
N LEU A 56 14.27 18.04 -5.06
CA LEU A 56 14.03 17.53 -3.72
C LEU A 56 15.21 17.93 -2.82
N MET A 57 14.90 18.60 -1.71
CA MET A 57 15.89 19.03 -0.74
C MET A 57 15.98 18.08 0.45
N ALA A 58 14.83 17.69 0.98
CA ALA A 58 14.75 16.84 2.17
C ALA A 58 13.42 16.09 2.23
N TYR A 59 13.44 14.98 2.94
CA TYR A 59 12.24 14.25 3.36
C TYR A 59 11.83 14.66 4.77
N GLY A 60 10.53 14.81 4.99
CA GLY A 60 9.91 14.96 6.31
C GLY A 60 9.35 13.62 6.81
N GLY A 61 8.22 13.66 7.50
CA GLY A 61 7.53 12.47 8.00
C GLY A 61 7.06 11.51 6.91
N ILE A 62 7.03 10.22 7.27
CA ILE A 62 6.46 9.13 6.49
C ILE A 62 5.30 8.54 7.30
N TYR A 63 4.15 8.41 6.65
CA TYR A 63 2.91 7.95 7.27
C TYR A 63 2.31 6.85 6.42
N THR A 64 2.04 5.69 7.01
CA THR A 64 1.43 4.55 6.32
C THR A 64 0.00 4.37 6.81
N ASP A 65 -0.93 4.14 5.88
CA ASP A 65 -2.30 3.80 6.19
C ASP A 65 -2.56 2.33 5.85
N ARG A 66 -2.54 1.50 6.89
CA ARG A 66 -2.67 0.03 6.80
C ARG A 66 -4.11 -0.47 6.88
N GLU A 67 -5.02 0.44 7.20
CA GLU A 67 -6.43 0.13 7.43
C GLU A 67 -7.33 0.63 6.30
N GLY A 68 -6.81 1.45 5.38
CA GLY A 68 -7.54 1.96 4.20
C GLY A 68 -8.40 3.19 4.46
N TYR A 69 -8.17 3.91 5.56
CA TYR A 69 -8.87 5.15 5.91
C TYR A 69 -8.18 6.42 5.39
N LEU A 70 -7.06 6.28 4.67
CA LEU A 70 -6.19 7.37 4.22
C LEU A 70 -5.73 8.32 5.33
N SER A 71 -5.63 7.79 6.55
CA SER A 71 -5.22 8.56 7.72
C SER A 71 -3.77 9.08 7.60
N SER A 72 -2.96 8.45 6.75
CA SER A 72 -1.60 8.87 6.37
C SER A 72 -1.58 10.26 5.73
N VAL A 73 -2.54 10.55 4.85
CA VAL A 73 -2.66 11.82 4.13
C VAL A 73 -2.97 12.96 5.08
N ASP A 74 -3.89 12.75 6.02
CA ASP A 74 -4.27 13.75 7.02
C ASP A 74 -3.10 14.09 7.96
N GLN A 75 -2.30 13.09 8.33
CA GLN A 75 -1.11 13.30 9.15
C GLN A 75 -0.05 14.09 8.39
N ALA A 76 0.25 13.70 7.15
CA ALA A 76 1.17 14.43 6.28
C ALA A 76 0.74 15.88 6.05
N TYR A 77 -0.57 16.13 5.89
CA TYR A 77 -1.09 17.48 5.72
C TYR A 77 -0.91 18.34 6.97
N ARG A 78 -1.13 17.80 8.17
CA ARG A 78 -0.89 18.54 9.42
C ARG A 78 0.59 18.93 9.56
N GLU A 79 1.52 18.02 9.25
CA GLU A 79 2.95 18.32 9.24
C GLU A 79 3.27 19.41 8.20
N CYS A 80 2.80 19.26 6.97
CA CYS A 80 2.97 20.27 5.91
C CYS A 80 2.47 21.65 6.34
N LYS A 81 1.29 21.76 6.97
CA LYS A 81 0.79 23.04 7.51
C LYS A 81 1.73 23.64 8.55
N GLN A 82 2.24 22.82 9.47
CA GLN A 82 3.19 23.26 10.47
C GLN A 82 4.51 23.75 9.84
N MET A 83 5.01 23.05 8.82
CA MET A 83 6.21 23.46 8.07
C MET A 83 5.97 24.77 7.31
N VAL A 84 4.83 24.92 6.63
CA VAL A 84 4.47 26.17 5.94
C VAL A 84 4.51 27.35 6.90
N ALA A 85 3.92 27.20 8.09
CA ALA A 85 3.94 28.25 9.10
C ALA A 85 5.36 28.52 9.63
N SER A 86 6.12 27.47 9.94
CA SER A 86 7.45 27.58 10.54
C SER A 86 8.47 28.23 9.61
N TYR A 87 8.40 27.93 8.31
CA TYR A 87 9.29 28.49 7.28
C TYR A 87 8.70 29.72 6.59
N SER A 88 7.53 30.21 7.02
CA SER A 88 6.80 31.32 6.40
C SER A 88 6.63 31.15 4.88
N LEU A 89 6.35 29.92 4.44
CA LEU A 89 6.21 29.59 3.02
C LEU A 89 4.93 30.21 2.46
N THR A 90 5.05 30.74 1.25
CA THR A 90 3.96 31.32 0.47
C THR A 90 3.93 30.70 -0.92
N GLU A 91 2.87 30.97 -1.68
CA GLU A 91 2.71 30.53 -3.06
C GLU A 91 3.87 30.95 -3.98
N ARG A 92 4.53 32.06 -3.65
CA ARG A 92 5.63 32.65 -4.42
C ARG A 92 7.02 32.28 -3.88
N SER A 93 7.08 31.51 -2.79
CA SER A 93 8.36 31.11 -2.20
C SER A 93 9.16 30.23 -3.17
N MET A 94 10.49 30.36 -3.15
CA MET A 94 11.37 29.50 -3.93
C MET A 94 11.25 28.05 -3.45
N ASP A 95 11.32 27.90 -2.12
CA ASP A 95 11.12 26.65 -1.41
C ASP A 95 9.63 26.33 -1.25
N SER A 96 9.30 25.05 -1.17
CA SER A 96 7.93 24.57 -0.98
C SER A 96 7.93 23.22 -0.28
N VAL A 97 6.79 22.87 0.30
CA VAL A 97 6.55 21.52 0.83
C VAL A 97 5.43 20.86 0.03
N GLN A 98 5.51 19.56 -0.17
CA GLN A 98 4.52 18.77 -0.89
C GLN A 98 4.28 17.43 -0.21
N ILE A 99 3.08 16.88 -0.43
CA ILE A 99 2.73 15.53 0.01
C ILE A 99 2.81 14.63 -1.21
N ARG A 100 3.71 13.64 -1.14
CA ARG A 100 3.76 12.52 -2.07
C ARG A 100 3.04 11.34 -1.48
N VAL A 101 2.24 10.63 -2.26
CA VAL A 101 1.58 9.41 -1.83
C VAL A 101 1.92 8.29 -2.77
N ASP A 102 2.45 7.22 -2.19
CA ASP A 102 2.70 5.97 -2.86
C ASP A 102 1.52 5.04 -2.62
N ILE A 103 0.92 4.56 -3.70
CA ILE A 103 -0.07 3.49 -3.68
C ILE A 103 0.65 2.18 -3.90
N ARG A 104 0.53 1.26 -2.93
CA ARG A 104 1.28 0.00 -2.91
C ARG A 104 0.37 -1.17 -2.67
N GLN A 105 0.72 -2.33 -3.21
CA GLN A 105 0.09 -3.59 -2.85
C GLN A 105 0.95 -4.36 -1.85
N ILE A 106 0.33 -4.91 -0.82
CA ILE A 106 0.96 -5.81 0.13
C ILE A 106 0.22 -7.16 0.17
N PRO A 107 0.94 -8.29 0.17
CA PRO A 107 0.32 -9.61 0.30
C PRO A 107 0.06 -9.94 1.77
N VAL A 108 -1.17 -10.34 2.09
CA VAL A 108 -1.60 -10.69 3.46
C VAL A 108 -2.46 -11.95 3.50
N PHE A 109 -2.54 -12.60 4.66
CA PHE A 109 -3.56 -13.61 4.96
C PHE A 109 -4.21 -13.31 6.33
N PRO A 110 -5.48 -13.71 6.56
CA PRO A 110 -6.19 -13.41 7.80
C PRO A 110 -5.54 -14.12 8.98
N LEU A 111 -5.41 -13.43 10.11
CA LEU A 111 -4.87 -14.04 11.32
C LEU A 111 -5.82 -15.14 11.84
N PHE A 112 -5.26 -16.32 12.09
CA PHE A 112 -6.05 -17.52 12.33
C PHE A 112 -6.55 -17.67 13.78
N SER A 113 -5.97 -17.00 14.78
CA SER A 113 -5.98 -17.57 16.14
C SER A 113 -6.54 -16.73 17.29
N LYS A 114 -6.74 -15.40 17.18
CA LYS A 114 -7.29 -14.62 18.31
C LYS A 114 -8.24 -13.51 17.86
N PRO A 115 -9.38 -13.29 18.56
CA PRO A 115 -10.14 -12.05 18.42
C PRO A 115 -9.24 -10.90 18.86
N VAL A 116 -8.74 -10.14 17.89
CA VAL A 116 -7.94 -8.95 18.16
C VAL A 116 -8.85 -7.93 18.82
N LYS A 117 -8.56 -7.54 20.06
CA LYS A 117 -9.26 -6.43 20.71
C LYS A 117 -8.83 -5.16 19.99
N PHE A 118 -9.78 -4.55 19.30
CA PHE A 118 -9.60 -3.27 18.63
C PHE A 118 -9.10 -2.23 19.63
N SER A 119 -7.98 -1.58 19.30
CA SER A 119 -7.33 -0.57 20.13
C SER A 119 -6.87 0.56 19.21
N TRP A 120 -7.38 1.76 19.42
CA TRP A 120 -6.95 3.00 18.72
C TRP A 120 -5.56 3.49 19.14
N ASP A 121 -4.84 2.72 19.95
CA ASP A 121 -3.54 3.12 20.48
C ASP A 121 -2.47 3.13 19.38
N LYS A 122 -1.88 4.31 19.15
CA LYS A 122 -0.78 4.57 18.20
C LYS A 122 0.45 3.67 18.40
N HIS A 123 0.60 3.09 19.58
CA HIS A 123 1.79 2.34 19.95
C HIS A 123 1.69 0.83 19.67
N ASN A 124 0.53 0.32 19.27
CA ASN A 124 0.40 -1.09 18.91
C ASN A 124 -0.05 -1.28 17.45
N PRO A 125 0.79 -1.93 16.61
CA PRO A 125 0.42 -2.32 15.26
C PRO A 125 -0.47 -3.57 15.30
N TRP A 126 -1.63 -3.51 15.95
CA TRP A 126 -2.61 -4.60 15.95
C TRP A 126 -3.30 -4.63 14.59
N HIS A 127 -2.79 -5.46 13.68
CA HIS A 127 -3.43 -5.76 12.41
C HIS A 127 -4.30 -7.00 12.56
N GLN A 128 -5.41 -7.08 11.83
CA GLN A 128 -6.29 -8.26 11.81
C GLN A 128 -5.87 -9.29 10.75
N TYR A 129 -4.71 -9.07 10.14
CA TYR A 129 -4.09 -9.89 9.11
C TYR A 129 -2.58 -9.96 9.34
N GLU A 130 -1.97 -11.00 8.82
CA GLU A 130 -0.53 -11.20 8.84
C GLU A 130 0.04 -10.84 7.46
N GLN A 131 1.13 -10.06 7.44
CA GLN A 131 1.85 -9.78 6.20
C GLN A 131 2.61 -11.04 5.77
N VAL A 132 2.39 -11.47 4.52
CA VAL A 132 3.09 -12.62 3.95
C VAL A 132 4.54 -12.24 3.63
N ALA A 133 4.68 -11.04 3.07
CA ALA A 133 5.91 -10.33 2.79
C ALA A 133 6.91 -10.38 3.96
N GLY A 134 8.13 -10.86 3.70
CA GLY A 134 9.25 -10.80 4.64
C GLY A 134 9.33 -11.94 5.68
N TYR A 135 8.26 -12.72 5.84
CA TYR A 135 8.19 -13.89 6.73
C TYR A 135 8.04 -15.21 5.98
N TRP A 136 7.59 -15.16 4.73
CA TRP A 136 7.29 -16.34 3.90
C TRP A 136 8.00 -16.27 2.54
N ASN A 137 8.32 -17.45 2.00
CA ASN A 137 8.70 -17.64 0.61
C ASN A 137 7.62 -18.46 -0.12
N GLU A 138 7.52 -18.26 -1.42
CA GLU A 138 6.67 -19.03 -2.32
C GLU A 138 7.43 -20.25 -2.86
N LEU A 139 6.75 -21.40 -2.89
CA LEU A 139 7.19 -22.62 -3.58
C LEU A 139 6.30 -22.88 -4.78
N GLU A 140 6.88 -22.94 -5.98
CA GLU A 140 6.14 -23.03 -7.24
C GLU A 140 5.41 -24.38 -7.41
N HIS A 141 6.07 -25.49 -7.04
CA HIS A 141 5.49 -26.82 -7.10
C HIS A 141 5.60 -27.52 -5.74
N PRO A 142 4.53 -27.58 -4.93
CA PRO A 142 4.58 -28.18 -3.59
C PRO A 142 4.84 -29.69 -3.61
N ASP A 143 4.45 -30.37 -4.70
CA ASP A 143 4.57 -31.82 -4.85
C ASP A 143 5.95 -32.26 -5.38
N GLN A 144 6.89 -31.33 -5.54
CA GLN A 144 8.23 -31.60 -6.05
C GLN A 144 9.30 -31.19 -5.04
N PRO A 145 10.42 -31.90 -4.94
CA PRO A 145 11.53 -31.47 -4.11
C PRO A 145 12.11 -30.15 -4.63
N ILE A 146 12.63 -29.31 -3.73
CA ILE A 146 13.35 -28.10 -4.13
C ILE A 146 14.55 -28.50 -4.99
N SER A 147 14.65 -27.89 -6.15
CA SER A 147 15.70 -28.15 -7.13
C SER A 147 15.87 -26.92 -8.01
N PRO A 148 16.89 -26.87 -8.90
CA PRO A 148 16.99 -25.81 -9.89
C PRO A 148 15.74 -25.64 -10.77
N LYS A 149 14.84 -26.64 -10.82
CA LYS A 149 13.58 -26.64 -11.56
C LYS A 149 12.34 -26.33 -10.71
N ASN A 150 12.48 -26.34 -9.38
CA ASN A 150 11.40 -26.01 -8.44
C ASN A 150 12.00 -25.11 -7.34
N LEU A 151 11.97 -23.81 -7.60
CA LEU A 151 12.70 -22.81 -6.83
C LEU A 151 11.83 -22.22 -5.73
N VAL A 152 12.47 -21.92 -4.60
CA VAL A 152 11.90 -21.08 -3.54
C VAL A 152 12.14 -19.63 -3.90
N ARG A 153 11.08 -18.83 -3.95
CA ARG A 153 11.14 -17.41 -4.30
C ARG A 153 10.71 -16.56 -3.11
N PRO A 154 11.46 -15.50 -2.75
CA PRO A 154 11.00 -14.56 -1.76
C PRO A 154 9.77 -13.82 -2.29
N ILE A 155 8.77 -13.64 -1.44
CA ILE A 155 7.58 -12.85 -1.79
C ILE A 155 7.94 -11.38 -1.61
N ASN A 156 7.68 -10.57 -2.65
CA ASN A 156 7.94 -9.14 -2.63
C ASN A 156 7.21 -8.47 -1.46
N ILE A 157 7.93 -7.58 -0.77
CA ILE A 157 7.40 -6.94 0.44
C ILE A 157 6.22 -6.03 0.09
N HIS A 158 6.36 -5.32 -1.03
CA HIS A 158 5.34 -4.46 -1.58
C HIS A 158 5.58 -4.30 -3.08
N THR A 159 4.50 -4.03 -3.82
CA THR A 159 4.56 -3.60 -5.22
C THR A 159 4.08 -2.17 -5.30
N LEU A 160 4.95 -1.24 -5.70
CA LEU A 160 4.53 0.14 -5.98
C LEU A 160 3.67 0.15 -7.24
N LEU A 161 2.43 0.61 -7.12
CA LEU A 161 1.52 0.75 -8.24
C LEU A 161 1.62 2.14 -8.88
N GLN A 162 1.52 3.20 -8.06
CA GLN A 162 1.53 4.58 -8.51
C GLN A 162 2.11 5.51 -7.44
N GLU A 163 2.74 6.60 -7.88
CA GLU A 163 3.18 7.73 -7.03
C GLU A 163 2.41 8.99 -7.45
N HIS A 164 1.87 9.71 -6.47
CA HIS A 164 1.08 10.93 -6.68
C HIS A 164 1.63 12.09 -5.87
N VAL A 165 1.71 13.28 -6.46
CA VAL A 165 1.82 14.53 -5.67
C VAL A 165 0.40 15.05 -5.46
N ILE A 166 -0.10 14.93 -4.23
CA ILE A 166 -1.53 15.17 -3.93
C ILE A 166 -1.78 16.56 -3.34
N TRP A 167 -0.72 17.24 -2.89
CA TRP A 167 -0.81 18.57 -2.29
C TRP A 167 0.55 19.26 -2.36
N HIS A 168 0.55 20.59 -2.52
CA HIS A 168 1.75 21.40 -2.41
C HIS A 168 1.47 22.77 -1.79
N SER A 169 2.45 23.33 -1.07
CA SER A 169 2.32 24.63 -0.39
C SER A 169 2.19 25.83 -1.33
N LYS A 170 2.44 25.63 -2.63
CA LYS A 170 2.22 26.67 -3.64
C LYS A 170 0.79 26.72 -4.18
N LEU A 171 -0.10 25.83 -3.74
CA LEU A 171 -1.53 25.94 -4.02
C LEU A 171 -2.12 27.15 -3.30
N PRO A 172 -3.14 27.80 -3.89
CA PRO A 172 -4.00 28.72 -3.18
C PRO A 172 -4.57 28.08 -1.92
N GLN A 173 -4.55 28.80 -0.79
CA GLN A 173 -5.01 28.27 0.50
C GLN A 173 -6.44 27.69 0.45
N LYS A 174 -7.32 28.30 -0.36
CA LYS A 174 -8.70 27.83 -0.59
C LYS A 174 -8.78 26.46 -1.26
N GLU A 175 -7.73 26.04 -1.97
CA GLU A 175 -7.67 24.79 -2.73
C GLU A 175 -7.02 23.64 -1.94
N HIS A 176 -6.39 23.94 -0.80
CA HIS A 176 -5.61 22.96 -0.03
C HIS A 176 -6.45 21.74 0.38
N MET A 177 -7.66 21.96 0.88
CA MET A 177 -8.53 20.84 1.29
C MET A 177 -9.17 20.14 0.09
N SER A 178 -9.57 20.89 -0.94
CA SER A 178 -10.27 20.32 -2.09
C SER A 178 -9.40 19.32 -2.87
N VAL A 179 -8.09 19.56 -2.99
CA VAL A 179 -7.20 18.61 -3.68
C VAL A 179 -7.01 17.32 -2.89
N LEU A 180 -6.98 17.40 -1.56
CA LEU A 180 -6.85 16.23 -0.69
C LEU A 180 -8.10 15.37 -0.73
N GLU A 181 -9.28 15.99 -0.60
CA GLU A 181 -10.55 15.27 -0.67
C GLU A 181 -10.75 14.63 -2.05
N LYS A 182 -10.42 15.35 -3.14
CA LYS A 182 -10.45 14.77 -4.49
C LYS A 182 -9.55 13.54 -4.62
N PHE A 183 -8.35 13.56 -4.04
CA PHE A 183 -7.49 12.39 -4.02
C PHE A 183 -8.10 11.24 -3.21
N LYS A 184 -8.66 11.54 -2.03
CA LYS A 184 -9.30 10.52 -1.18
C LYS A 184 -10.49 9.83 -1.84
N GLU A 185 -11.18 10.51 -2.75
CA GLU A 185 -12.27 9.93 -3.53
C GLU A 185 -11.79 8.96 -4.63
N CYS A 186 -10.59 9.15 -5.19
CA CYS A 186 -10.12 8.40 -6.37
C CYS A 186 -8.81 7.62 -6.18
N TRP A 187 -8.31 7.51 -4.95
CA TRP A 187 -7.03 6.84 -4.66
C TRP A 187 -7.04 5.33 -4.94
N HIS A 188 -8.22 4.70 -4.88
CA HIS A 188 -8.32 3.26 -5.10
C HIS A 188 -8.04 2.97 -6.58
N LEU A 189 -7.24 1.96 -6.87
CA LEU A 189 -7.04 1.52 -8.25
C LEU A 189 -7.97 0.34 -8.46
N GLU A 190 -8.89 0.47 -9.42
CA GLU A 190 -9.75 -0.66 -9.80
C GLU A 190 -8.87 -1.84 -10.25
N PRO A 191 -9.24 -3.09 -9.95
CA PRO A 191 -8.63 -4.27 -10.55
C PRO A 191 -8.58 -4.13 -12.08
N LEU A 192 -7.50 -4.59 -12.70
CA LEU A 192 -7.28 -4.43 -14.16
C LEU A 192 -8.47 -4.96 -15.00
N GLU A 193 -9.15 -6.01 -14.51
CA GLU A 193 -10.33 -6.61 -15.15
C GLU A 193 -11.54 -5.67 -15.16
N GLU A 194 -11.75 -4.90 -14.09
CA GLU A 194 -12.84 -3.93 -13.99
C GLU A 194 -12.54 -2.67 -14.81
N GLN A 195 -11.28 -2.23 -14.88
CA GLN A 195 -10.86 -1.12 -15.74
C GLN A 195 -11.12 -1.42 -17.23
N MET A 196 -10.82 -2.64 -17.68
CA MET A 196 -11.10 -3.07 -19.05
C MET A 196 -12.60 -3.14 -19.35
N HIS A 197 -13.41 -3.61 -18.41
CA HIS A 197 -14.86 -3.69 -18.57
C HIS A 197 -15.52 -2.29 -18.58
N SER A 198 -15.12 -1.41 -17.68
CA SER A 198 -15.60 -0.01 -17.61
C SER A 198 -15.25 0.78 -18.87
N HIS A 199 -14.04 0.60 -19.40
CA HIS A 199 -13.62 1.23 -20.65
C HIS A 199 -14.41 0.71 -21.87
N TYR A 200 -14.68 -0.60 -21.92
CA TYR A 200 -15.53 -1.18 -22.97
C TYR A 200 -16.96 -0.65 -22.91
N LEU A 201 -17.56 -0.56 -21.72
CA LEU A 201 -18.91 -0.03 -21.52
C LEU A 201 -19.01 1.47 -21.88
N ALA A 202 -18.00 2.27 -21.54
CA ALA A 202 -17.94 3.69 -21.90
C ALA A 202 -17.91 3.88 -23.43
N GLN A 203 -17.10 3.09 -24.14
CA GLN A 203 -17.01 3.14 -25.60
C GLN A 203 -18.30 2.68 -26.32
N THR A 204 -19.09 1.80 -25.70
CA THR A 204 -20.39 1.39 -26.24
C THR A 204 -21.49 2.42 -26.03
N LYS A 205 -21.40 3.27 -25.00
CA LYS A 205 -22.37 4.37 -24.76
C LYS A 205 -22.14 5.59 -25.65
N GLU A 206 -20.92 5.82 -26.13
CA GLU A 206 -20.63 6.91 -27.07
C GLU A 206 -20.98 6.58 -28.53
N LYS A 207 -21.40 5.34 -28.81
CA LYS A 207 -21.74 4.85 -30.16
C LYS A 207 -23.24 4.54 -30.35
N GLY A 208 -24.09 4.86 -29.39
CA GLY A 208 -25.56 4.71 -29.47
C GLY A 208 -26.26 6.02 -29.20
#